data_AF-A0AAW1HVL6-F1
#
_entry.id   AF-A0AAW1HVL6-F1
#
_cell.length_a   1.000
_cell.length_b   1.000
_cell.length_c   1.000
_cell.angle_alpha   90.00
_cell.angle_beta   90.00
_cell.angle_gamma   90.00
#
_symmetry.space_group_name_H-M   'P 1'
#
loop_
_entity.id
_entity.type
_entity.pdbx_description
1 polymer ?
#
loop_
_entity_poly.entity_id
_entity_poly.type
_entity_poly.pdbx_seq_one_letter_code
_entity_poly.pdbx_strand_id
1 'polypeptide(L)'
;MKHLLILSSLWISIGSEYSSYDGYKVYQLLPSNEEQLALIRSFNYHQSIDFWSEPKILGKPTTVMVPPNLQASFTSTLFSRQMKNNLL
;
A
#
# COMPACT_ATOMS: atom_id res chain seq x y z
N MET A 1 52.49 26.25 22.68
CA MET A 1 52.74 25.03 21.88
C MET A 1 52.01 23.86 22.54
N LYS A 2 51.45 22.93 21.75
CA LYS A 2 50.73 21.71 22.17
C LYS A 2 49.36 21.97 22.83
N HIS A 3 48.22 21.92 22.11
CA HIS A 3 47.57 20.77 21.41
C HIS A 3 47.42 19.57 22.37
N LEU A 4 46.28 18.92 22.61
CA LEU A 4 45.13 18.63 21.75
C LEU A 4 44.07 17.88 22.62
N LEU A 5 42.83 18.38 22.73
CA LEU A 5 41.70 17.58 23.25
C LEU A 5 41.05 16.87 22.06
N ILE A 6 41.21 15.54 21.96
CA ILE A 6 40.59 14.75 20.91
C ILE A 6 39.13 14.50 21.31
N LEU A 7 38.23 15.27 20.70
CA LEU A 7 36.78 15.05 20.78
C LEU A 7 36.40 14.05 19.69
N SER A 8 36.49 12.76 19.99
CA SER A 8 36.09 11.67 19.08
C SER A 8 34.56 11.65 18.98
N SER A 9 34.03 12.32 17.94
CA SER A 9 32.62 12.27 17.59
C SER A 9 32.31 10.91 16.97
N LEU A 10 31.64 10.04 17.72
CA LEU A 10 31.17 8.73 17.26
C LEU A 10 29.91 8.95 16.40
N TRP A 11 30.06 8.86 15.07
CA TRP A 11 28.94 8.91 14.14
C TRP A 11 28.24 7.55 14.12
N ILE A 12 27.12 7.43 14.84
CA ILE A 12 26.22 6.29 14.71
C ILE A 12 25.38 6.53 13.46
N SER A 13 25.67 5.79 12.39
CA SER A 13 24.83 5.78 11.19
C SER A 13 23.69 4.80 11.41
N ILE A 14 22.48 5.32 11.66
CA ILE A 14 21.25 4.54 11.64
C ILE A 14 20.95 4.28 10.16
N GLY A 15 21.15 3.04 9.71
CA GLY A 15 20.70 2.61 8.39
C GLY A 15 19.17 2.56 8.39
N SER A 16 18.53 3.58 7.84
CA SER A 16 17.11 3.48 7.48
C SER A 16 17.01 2.59 6.23
N GLU A 17 16.33 1.46 6.34
CA GLU A 17 15.99 0.63 5.19
C GLU A 17 15.12 1.45 4.24
N TYR A 18 15.68 1.85 3.09
CA TYR A 18 14.95 2.62 2.07
C TYR A 18 13.93 1.72 1.41
N SER A 19 12.68 1.77 1.86
CA SER A 19 11.56 1.16 1.17
C SER A 19 11.16 2.05 -0.01
N SER A 20 11.58 1.67 -1.22
CA SER A 20 11.14 2.33 -2.44
C SER A 20 9.70 1.97 -2.75
N TYR A 21 8.86 2.97 -3.00
CA TYR A 21 7.48 2.78 -3.50
C TYR A 21 7.42 2.74 -5.03
N ASP A 22 8.57 2.57 -5.70
CA ASP A 22 8.63 2.50 -7.16
C ASP A 22 7.74 1.38 -7.71
N GLY A 23 6.97 1.72 -8.74
CA GLY A 23 6.06 0.78 -9.39
C GLY A 23 4.78 0.44 -8.62
N TYR A 24 4.58 0.95 -7.39
CA TYR A 24 3.31 0.80 -6.68
C TYR A 24 2.20 1.60 -7.37
N LYS A 25 0.96 1.12 -7.26
CA LYS A 25 -0.22 1.81 -7.78
C LYS A 25 -1.31 1.90 -6.73
N VAL A 26 -2.04 3.00 -6.78
CA VAL A 26 -3.17 3.26 -5.88
C VAL A 26 -4.46 3.13 -6.67
N TYR A 27 -5.36 2.27 -6.22
CA TYR A 27 -6.66 2.06 -6.83
C TYR A 27 -7.76 2.56 -5.90
N GLN A 28 -8.73 3.27 -6.48
CA GLN A 28 -10.00 3.57 -5.83
C GLN A 28 -11.05 2.55 -6.28
N LEU A 29 -11.68 1.89 -5.33
CA LEU A 29 -12.71 0.87 -5.52
C LEU A 29 -14.04 1.38 -4.98
N LEU A 30 -15.13 1.17 -5.72
CA LEU A 30 -16.48 1.53 -5.27
C LEU A 30 -17.37 0.28 -5.27
N PRO A 31 -17.57 -0.40 -4.12
CA PRO A 31 -18.41 -1.58 -4.06
C PRO A 31 -19.88 -1.19 -4.30
N SER A 32 -20.50 -1.87 -5.26
CA SER A 32 -21.89 -1.66 -5.66
C SER A 32 -22.86 -2.70 -5.06
N ASN A 33 -22.35 -3.79 -4.49
CA ASN A 33 -23.12 -4.84 -3.83
C ASN A 33 -22.30 -5.53 -2.70
N GLU A 34 -22.98 -6.32 -1.87
CA GLU A 34 -22.36 -6.99 -0.71
C GLU A 34 -21.26 -7.98 -1.10
N GLU A 35 -21.38 -8.67 -2.24
CA GLU A 35 -20.35 -9.60 -2.73
C GLU A 35 -19.05 -8.87 -3.07
N GLN A 36 -19.17 -7.70 -3.70
CA GLN A 36 -18.04 -6.81 -4.01
C GLN A 36 -17.41 -6.27 -2.72
N LEU A 37 -18.22 -5.89 -1.72
CA LEU A 37 -17.69 -5.45 -0.43
C LEU A 37 -16.94 -6.58 0.30
N ALA A 38 -17.48 -7.80 0.27
CA ALA A 38 -16.82 -8.97 0.83
C ALA A 38 -15.49 -9.28 0.10
N LEU A 39 -15.45 -9.14 -1.23
CA LEU A 39 -14.22 -9.28 -2.00
C LEU A 39 -13.16 -8.26 -1.58
N ILE A 40 -13.52 -6.98 -1.47
CA ILE A 40 -12.56 -5.93 -1.05
C ILE A 40 -12.03 -6.25 0.35
N ARG A 41 -12.89 -6.67 1.28
CA ARG A 41 -12.49 -7.11 2.63
C ARG A 41 -11.56 -8.32 2.60
N SER A 42 -11.72 -9.24 1.64
CA SER A 42 -10.84 -10.41 1.50
C SER A 42 -9.39 -10.03 1.18
N PHE A 43 -9.16 -8.92 0.47
CA PHE A 43 -7.81 -8.42 0.20
C PHE A 43 -7.14 -7.79 1.43
N ASN A 44 -7.90 -7.38 2.45
CA ASN A 44 -7.34 -6.82 3.69
C ASN A 44 -6.54 -7.88 4.47
N TYR A 45 -6.81 -9.17 4.25
CA TYR A 45 -6.00 -10.25 4.82
C TYR A 45 -4.65 -10.45 4.12
N HIS A 46 -4.40 -9.81 2.97
CA HIS A 46 -3.12 -9.88 2.28
C HIS A 46 -2.14 -8.88 2.89
N GLN A 47 -1.11 -9.40 3.56
CA GLN A 47 -0.10 -8.62 4.29
C GLN A 47 0.64 -7.57 3.45
N SER A 48 0.65 -7.72 2.14
CA SER A 48 1.35 -6.85 1.19
C SER A 48 0.44 -5.82 0.50
N ILE A 49 -0.86 -5.82 0.80
CA ILE A 49 -1.84 -4.88 0.27
C ILE A 49 -2.20 -3.90 1.37
N ASP A 50 -1.98 -2.61 1.14
CA ASP A 50 -2.20 -1.58 2.14
C ASP A 50 -3.49 -0.79 1.84
N PHE A 51 -4.42 -0.80 2.78
CA PHE A 51 -5.69 -0.09 2.67
C PHE A 51 -5.57 1.30 3.29
N TRP A 52 -5.42 2.31 2.44
CA TRP A 52 -5.36 3.71 2.87
C TRP A 52 -6.70 4.24 3.39
N SER A 53 -7.80 3.55 3.08
CA SER A 53 -9.09 3.75 3.73
C SER A 53 -9.77 2.40 3.92
N GLU A 54 -10.38 2.17 5.07
CA GLU A 54 -11.03 0.89 5.35
C GLU A 54 -12.31 0.67 4.51
N PRO A 55 -12.52 -0.54 3.96
CA PRO A 55 -13.76 -0.92 3.26
C PRO A 55 -14.91 -1.20 4.24
N LYS A 56 -15.49 -0.14 4.81
CA LYS A 56 -16.50 -0.26 5.87
C LYS A 56 -17.90 -0.56 5.35
N ILE A 57 -18.36 0.14 4.32
CA ILE A 57 -19.76 0.11 3.87
C ILE A 57 -19.92 0.22 2.34
N LEU A 58 -21.06 -0.22 1.83
CA LEU A 58 -21.45 -0.03 0.43
C LEU A 58 -21.56 1.44 0.04
N GLY A 59 -21.31 1.73 -1.23
CA GLY A 59 -21.45 3.09 -1.78
C GLY A 59 -20.39 4.09 -1.30
N LYS A 60 -19.41 3.67 -0.49
CA LYS A 60 -18.24 4.49 -0.14
C LYS A 60 -17.00 4.02 -0.89
N PRO A 61 -16.24 4.94 -1.52
CA PRO A 61 -14.99 4.58 -2.17
C PRO A 61 -13.96 4.12 -1.14
N THR A 62 -13.18 3.11 -1.52
CA THR A 62 -12.07 2.54 -0.74
C THR A 62 -10.80 2.65 -1.56
N THR A 63 -9.75 3.22 -0.99
CA THR A 63 -8.44 3.38 -1.62
C THR A 63 -7.48 2.31 -1.13
N VAL A 64 -6.78 1.67 -2.06
CA VAL A 64 -5.85 0.58 -1.79
C VAL A 64 -4.56 0.74 -2.59
N MET A 65 -3.42 0.56 -1.93
CA MET A 65 -2.10 0.56 -2.53
C MET A 65 -1.66 -0.88 -2.80
N VAL A 66 -1.25 -1.14 -4.05
CA VAL A 66 -0.94 -2.49 -4.53
C VAL A 66 0.49 -2.54 -5.07
N PRO A 67 1.33 -3.47 -4.57
CA PRO A 67 2.71 -3.61 -5.02
C PRO A 67 2.78 -4.15 -6.46
N PRO A 68 3.83 -3.82 -7.23
CA PRO A 68 3.94 -4.12 -8.66
C PRO A 68 3.73 -5.61 -9.00
N ASN A 69 4.22 -6.52 -8.16
CA ASN A 69 4.10 -7.96 -8.36
C ASN A 69 2.66 -8.49 -8.18
N LEU A 70 1.77 -7.76 -7.51
CA LEU A 70 0.38 -8.17 -7.27
C LEU A 70 -0.63 -7.49 -8.20
N GLN A 71 -0.24 -6.43 -8.90
CA GLN A 71 -1.16 -5.61 -9.70
C GLN A 71 -1.93 -6.43 -10.75
N ALA A 72 -1.26 -7.31 -11.49
CA ALA A 72 -1.91 -8.09 -12.54
C ALA A 72 -2.98 -9.06 -11.98
N SER A 73 -2.67 -9.75 -10.88
CA SER A 73 -3.61 -10.67 -10.21
C SER A 73 -4.78 -9.90 -9.59
N PHE A 74 -4.47 -8.76 -8.96
CA PHE A 74 -5.46 -7.86 -8.38
C PHE A 74 -6.46 -7.36 -9.43
N THR A 75 -5.99 -6.75 -10.52
CA THR A 75 -6.87 -6.24 -11.59
C THR A 75 -7.67 -7.35 -12.28
N SER A 76 -7.08 -8.53 -12.46
CA SER A 76 -7.80 -9.69 -13.04
C SER A 76 -8.97 -10.15 -12.16
N THR A 77 -8.78 -10.11 -10.84
CA THR A 77 -9.82 -10.45 -9.87
C THR A 77 -10.95 -9.42 -9.88
N LEU A 78 -10.62 -8.12 -9.96
CA LEU A 78 -11.60 -7.04 -10.08
C LEU A 78 -12.43 -7.16 -11.37
N PHE A 79 -11.76 -7.41 -12.50
CA PHE A 79 -12.40 -7.55 -13.81
C PHE A 79 -13.37 -8.75 -13.86
N SER A 80 -12.95 -9.89 -13.30
CA SER A 80 -13.78 -11.10 -13.21
C SER A 80 -15.05 -10.91 -12.39
N ARG A 81 -15.09 -9.89 -11.53
CA ARG A 81 -16.24 -9.53 -10.68
C ARG A 81 -16.96 -8.27 -11.16
N GLN A 82 -16.65 -7.81 -12.38
CA GLN A 82 -17.21 -6.59 -12.99
C GLN A 82 -17.12 -5.37 -12.04
N MET A 83 -16.07 -5.31 -11.23
CA MET A 83 -15.89 -4.22 -10.27
C MET A 83 -15.30 -3.02 -10.99
N LYS A 84 -15.90 -1.84 -10.75
CA LYS A 84 -15.35 -0.57 -11.22
C LYS A 84 -14.15 -0.17 -10.35
N ASN A 85 -13.04 0.16 -10.99
CA ASN A 85 -11.86 0.70 -10.35
C ASN A 85 -11.36 1.94 -11.09
N ASN A 86 -10.81 2.90 -10.35
CA ASN A 86 -10.10 4.04 -10.91
C ASN A 86 -8.65 4.01 -10.43
N LEU A 87 -7.70 4.25 -11.33
CA LEU A 87 -6.30 4.45 -10.96
C LEU A 87 -6.14 5.91 -10.50
N LEU A 88 -5.56 6.11 -9.32
CA LEU A 88 -5.25 7.43 -8.77
C LEU A 88 -3.79 7.81 -9.05
#